data_AF-A0A0D0J1N7-F1
#
_entry.id   AF-A0A0D0J1N7-F1
#
_cell.length_a   1.000
_cell.length_b   1.000
_cell.length_c   1.000
_cell.angle_alpha   90.00
_cell.angle_beta   90.00
_cell.angle_gamma   90.00
#
_symmetry.space_group_name_H-M   'P 1'
#
loop_
_entity.id
_entity.type
_entity.pdbx_description
1 polymer ?
#
loop_
_entity_poly.entity_id
_entity_poly.type
_entity_poly.pdbx_seq_one_letter_code
_entity_poly.pdbx_strand_id
1 'polypeptide(L)'
;MTTPITMEPQDLEPISPEWTIRELVEWLSEDSRQHDPALRRPLMLIETALTGAAWKGEPSTVALIRSLAAAVHTQGALRVRDVISTPAMAARPAEQVRLRELATRLRVHAA
;
A
#
# COMPACT_ATOMS: atom_id res chain seq x y z
N MET A 1 17.17 12.81 7.14
CA MET A 1 17.57 11.39 7.27
C MET A 1 16.31 10.56 7.12
N THR A 2 16.15 9.83 6.02
CA THR A 2 14.98 8.96 5.78
C THR A 2 15.28 7.63 6.44
N THR A 3 14.64 7.36 7.58
CA THR A 3 14.70 6.05 8.21
C THR A 3 14.07 5.04 7.25
N PRO A 4 14.78 3.98 6.83
CA PRO A 4 14.10 2.89 6.13
C PRO A 4 13.00 2.39 7.05
N ILE A 5 11.78 2.31 6.54
CA ILE A 5 10.65 1.74 7.27
C ILE A 5 10.96 0.24 7.34
N THR A 6 11.66 -0.19 8.39
CA THR A 6 11.82 -1.62 8.68
C THR A 6 10.45 -2.10 9.15
N MET A 7 9.67 -2.65 8.23
CA MET A 7 8.41 -3.31 8.55
C MET A 7 8.75 -4.56 9.37
N GLU A 8 8.26 -4.60 10.60
CA GLU A 8 8.38 -5.81 11.40
C GLU A 8 7.23 -6.77 11.03
N PRO A 9 7.42 -8.10 11.06
CA PRO A 9 6.37 -9.06 10.72
C PRO A 9 5.04 -8.84 11.48
N GLN A 10 5.12 -8.27 12.69
CA GLN A 10 3.98 -7.88 13.53
C GLN A 10 3.10 -6.77 12.91
N ASP A 11 3.64 -5.94 12.00
CA ASP A 11 2.86 -4.89 11.31
C ASP A 11 1.89 -5.45 10.28
N LEU A 12 2.04 -6.73 9.91
CA LEU A 12 1.20 -7.43 8.93
C LEU A 12 0.17 -8.34 9.57
N GLU A 13 0.33 -8.72 10.84
CA GLU A 13 -0.61 -9.63 11.49
C GLU A 13 -2.05 -9.07 11.45
N PRO A 14 -3.05 -9.89 11.11
CA PRO A 14 -3.03 -11.35 10.92
C PRO A 14 -2.71 -11.85 9.49
N ILE A 15 -2.26 -10.98 8.57
CA ILE A 15 -1.95 -11.33 7.19
C ILE A 15 -0.60 -12.04 7.11
N SER A 16 -0.58 -13.26 6.56
CA SER A 16 0.66 -14.00 6.38
C SER A 16 1.49 -13.42 5.22
N PRO A 17 2.79 -13.14 5.42
CA PRO A 17 3.67 -12.64 4.36
C PRO A 17 3.96 -13.69 3.26
N GLU A 18 3.67 -14.97 3.54
CA GLU A 18 3.83 -16.08 2.60
C GLU A 18 2.68 -16.20 1.61
N TRP A 19 1.53 -15.61 1.92
CA TRP A 19 0.37 -15.64 1.04
C TRP A 19 0.63 -14.89 -0.25
N THR A 20 0.06 -15.41 -1.32
CA THR A 20 -0.09 -14.69 -2.57
C THR A 20 -1.17 -13.61 -2.43
N ILE A 21 -1.11 -12.57 -3.28
CA ILE A 21 -2.16 -11.55 -3.32
C ILE A 21 -3.54 -12.16 -3.62
N ARG A 22 -3.60 -13.25 -4.40
CA ARG A 22 -4.83 -14.00 -4.64
C ARG A 22 -5.39 -14.63 -3.36
N GLU A 23 -4.58 -15.38 -2.62
CA GLU A 23 -4.99 -16.02 -1.36
C GLU A 23 -5.41 -14.98 -0.33
N LEU A 24 -4.71 -13.84 -0.28
CA LEU A 24 -5.10 -12.71 0.56
C LEU A 24 -6.51 -12.20 0.21
N VAL A 25 -6.81 -11.95 -1.07
CA VAL A 25 -8.12 -11.45 -1.48
C VAL A 25 -9.23 -12.48 -1.24
N GLU A 26 -8.96 -13.76 -1.43
CA GLU A 26 -9.88 -14.84 -1.10
C GLU A 26 -10.19 -14.85 0.42
N TRP A 27 -9.15 -14.74 1.24
CA TRP A 27 -9.28 -14.62 2.69
C TRP A 27 -10.05 -13.35 3.11
N LEU A 28 -9.90 -12.23 2.40
CA LEU A 28 -10.63 -10.98 2.67
C LEU A 28 -12.08 -10.98 2.18
N SER A 29 -12.50 -12.00 1.42
CA SER A 29 -13.86 -12.05 0.85
C SER A 29 -14.93 -12.32 1.92
N GLU A 30 -14.56 -12.81 3.09
CA GLU A 30 -15.45 -12.97 4.25
C GLU A 30 -15.95 -11.60 4.78
N ASP A 31 -17.27 -11.44 4.87
CA ASP A 31 -17.95 -10.16 5.23
C ASP A 31 -17.46 -9.56 6.56
N SER A 32 -17.20 -10.40 7.56
CA SER A 32 -16.69 -9.99 8.87
C SER A 32 -15.33 -9.27 8.80
N ARG A 33 -14.49 -9.59 7.81
CA ARG A 33 -13.15 -9.00 7.63
C ARG A 33 -13.18 -7.70 6.84
N GLN A 34 -14.24 -7.45 6.08
CA GLN A 34 -14.37 -6.23 5.29
C GLN A 34 -14.50 -4.96 6.14
N HIS A 35 -14.91 -5.13 7.40
CA HIS A 35 -15.13 -4.06 8.37
C HIS A 35 -14.13 -4.06 9.52
N ASP A 36 -13.14 -4.95 9.51
CA ASP A 36 -12.14 -5.02 10.58
C ASP A 36 -11.18 -3.82 10.50
N PRO A 37 -11.15 -2.95 11.53
CA PRO A 37 -10.25 -1.81 11.56
C PRO A 37 -8.78 -2.19 11.75
N ALA A 38 -8.47 -3.38 12.29
CA ALA A 38 -7.11 -3.88 12.47
C ALA A 38 -6.44 -4.16 11.12
N LEU A 39 -7.21 -4.56 10.11
CA LEU A 39 -6.72 -4.86 8.76
C LEU A 39 -6.41 -3.62 7.93
N ARG A 40 -6.93 -2.46 8.30
CA ARG A 40 -6.78 -1.23 7.49
C ARG A 40 -5.32 -0.85 7.27
N ARG A 41 -4.50 -0.83 8.33
CA ARG A 41 -3.07 -0.47 8.24
C ARG A 41 -2.27 -1.46 7.38
N PRO A 42 -2.31 -2.78 7.62
CA PRO A 42 -1.57 -3.72 6.78
C PRO A 42 -2.08 -3.73 5.33
N LEU A 43 -3.39 -3.63 5.09
CA LEU A 43 -3.93 -3.54 3.72
C LEU A 43 -3.49 -2.28 3.00
N MET A 44 -3.43 -1.13 3.68
CA MET A 44 -2.95 0.13 3.08
C MET A 44 -1.48 0.01 2.64
N LEU A 45 -0.64 -0.67 3.44
CA LEU A 45 0.77 -0.87 3.13
C LEU A 45 0.93 -1.78 1.90
N ILE A 46 0.22 -2.91 1.87
CA ILE A 46 0.24 -3.85 0.74
C ILE A 46 -0.29 -3.17 -0.52
N GLU A 47 -1.41 -2.46 -0.43
CA GLU A 47 -2.02 -1.76 -1.57
C GLU A 47 -1.11 -0.67 -2.11
N THR A 48 -0.54 0.17 -1.24
CA THR A 48 0.41 1.21 -1.66
C THR A 48 1.60 0.57 -2.37
N ALA A 49 2.17 -0.50 -1.84
CA ALA A 49 3.30 -1.16 -2.47
C ALA A 49 2.93 -1.76 -3.85
N LEU A 50 1.77 -2.42 -3.93
CA LEU A 50 1.29 -3.15 -5.10
C LEU A 50 0.84 -2.24 -6.26
N THR A 51 0.03 -1.23 -5.96
CA THR A 51 -0.64 -0.35 -6.95
C THR A 51 0.04 1.01 -7.09
N GLY A 52 0.76 1.46 -6.05
CA GLY A 52 1.28 2.81 -5.97
C GLY A 52 0.21 3.88 -5.74
N ALA A 53 -1.01 3.51 -5.35
CA ALA A 53 -2.10 4.46 -5.18
C ALA A 53 -1.79 5.49 -4.06
N ALA A 54 -2.08 6.75 -4.37
CA ALA A 54 -2.06 7.84 -3.39
C ALA A 54 -3.50 8.26 -3.12
N TRP A 55 -4.07 7.77 -2.03
CA TRP A 55 -5.43 8.09 -1.63
C TRP A 55 -5.54 9.57 -1.20
N LYS A 56 -6.63 10.25 -1.61
CA LYS A 56 -6.89 11.66 -1.26
C LYS A 56 -7.31 11.86 0.21
N GLY A 57 -7.59 10.78 0.93
CA GLY A 57 -7.97 10.73 2.34
C GLY A 57 -7.75 9.31 2.88
N GLU A 58 -8.10 9.07 4.15
CA GLU A 58 -7.92 7.74 4.74
C GLU A 58 -8.91 6.73 4.12
N PRO A 59 -8.44 5.70 3.40
CA PRO A 59 -9.33 4.74 2.76
C PRO A 59 -9.97 3.79 3.78
N SER A 60 -11.18 3.35 3.49
CA SER A 60 -11.84 2.29 4.27
C SER A 60 -11.25 0.92 3.92
N THR A 61 -11.39 -0.04 4.85
CA THR A 61 -11.01 -1.45 4.63
C THR A 61 -11.64 -2.01 3.35
N VAL A 62 -12.92 -1.74 3.10
CA VAL A 62 -13.63 -2.12 1.85
C VAL A 62 -12.99 -1.51 0.59
N ALA A 63 -12.59 -0.23 0.63
CA ALA A 63 -11.97 0.43 -0.50
C ALA A 63 -10.60 -0.18 -0.83
N LEU A 64 -9.83 -0.52 0.19
CA LEU A 64 -8.54 -1.22 0.06
C LEU A 64 -8.72 -2.63 -0.52
N ILE A 65 -9.67 -3.41 0.00
CA ILE A 65 -9.99 -4.76 -0.52
C ILE A 65 -10.37 -4.69 -2.00
N ARG A 66 -11.20 -3.73 -2.41
CA ARG A 66 -11.58 -3.55 -3.81
C ARG A 66 -10.39 -3.20 -4.71
N SER A 67 -9.49 -2.34 -4.24
CA SER A 67 -8.25 -2.00 -4.98
C SER A 67 -7.38 -3.25 -5.17
N LEU A 68 -7.17 -4.03 -4.09
CA LEU A 68 -6.40 -5.27 -4.14
C LEU A 68 -7.04 -6.30 -5.06
N ALA A 69 -8.36 -6.49 -4.99
CA ALA A 69 -9.09 -7.41 -5.88
C ALA A 69 -8.94 -7.04 -7.35
N ALA A 70 -8.92 -5.74 -7.69
CA ALA A 70 -8.64 -5.30 -9.05
C ALA A 70 -7.21 -5.65 -9.49
N ALA A 71 -6.23 -5.53 -8.59
CA ALA A 71 -4.82 -5.85 -8.87
C ALA A 71 -4.53 -7.36 -8.95
N VAL A 72 -5.37 -8.23 -8.38
CA VAL A 72 -5.21 -9.70 -8.43
C VAL A 72 -5.09 -10.24 -9.87
N HIS A 73 -5.78 -9.62 -10.83
CA HIS A 73 -5.78 -10.10 -12.22
C HIS A 73 -4.39 -10.08 -12.87
N THR A 74 -3.55 -9.12 -12.51
CA THR A 74 -2.21 -8.95 -13.08
C THR A 74 -1.09 -9.39 -12.12
N GLN A 75 -1.32 -9.29 -10.81
CA GLN A 75 -0.29 -9.46 -9.78
C GLN A 75 -0.63 -10.55 -8.76
N GLY A 76 -1.68 -11.36 -9.00
CA GLY A 76 -2.19 -12.32 -8.03
C GLY A 76 -1.21 -13.42 -7.58
N ALA A 77 -0.15 -13.69 -8.34
CA ALA A 77 0.87 -14.69 -8.01
C ALA A 77 2.02 -14.14 -7.14
N LEU A 78 2.12 -12.81 -6.97
CA LEU A 78 3.13 -12.21 -6.10
C LEU A 78 2.83 -12.56 -4.65
N ARG A 79 3.88 -12.82 -3.86
CA ARG A 79 3.73 -12.98 -2.41
C ARG A 79 3.73 -11.62 -1.73
N VAL A 80 2.98 -11.51 -0.63
CA VAL A 80 2.90 -10.30 0.18
C VAL A 80 4.30 -9.81 0.57
N ARG A 81 5.20 -10.70 1.00
CA ARG A 81 6.59 -10.35 1.33
C ARG A 81 7.36 -9.67 0.19
N ASP A 82 7.13 -10.08 -1.06
CA ASP A 82 7.91 -9.62 -2.21
C ASP A 82 7.42 -8.24 -2.64
N VAL A 83 6.12 -7.99 -2.48
CA VAL A 83 5.46 -6.71 -2.72
C VAL A 83 5.92 -5.64 -1.72
N ILE A 84 5.99 -5.98 -0.43
CA ILE A 84 6.39 -5.02 0.61
C ILE A 84 7.91 -4.82 0.69
N SER A 85 8.70 -5.81 0.25
CA SER A 85 10.17 -5.73 0.27
C SER A 85 10.75 -5.03 -0.97
N THR A 86 9.92 -4.74 -1.99
CA THR A 86 10.43 -4.09 -3.20
C THR A 86 10.79 -2.64 -2.91
N PRO A 87 11.99 -2.16 -3.34
CA PRO A 87 12.47 -0.78 -3.09
C PRO A 87 11.63 0.31 -3.76
N ALA A 88 10.55 -0.03 -4.45
CA ALA A 88 9.55 0.93 -4.91
C ALA A 88 9.01 1.78 -3.75
N MET A 89 8.95 1.25 -2.52
CA MET A 89 8.58 2.03 -1.34
C MET A 89 9.67 3.03 -0.90
N ALA A 90 10.95 2.77 -1.23
CA ALA A 90 12.08 3.66 -0.94
C ALA A 90 12.28 4.75 -2.01
N ALA A 91 11.94 4.48 -3.28
CA ALA A 91 12.05 5.45 -4.38
C ALA A 91 10.91 6.51 -4.37
N ARG A 92 9.72 6.13 -3.89
CA ARG A 92 8.50 6.96 -3.96
C ARG A 92 8.42 8.17 -3.01
N PRO A 93 8.95 8.19 -1.77
CA PRO A 93 8.98 9.41 -0.98
C PRO A 93 9.90 10.47 -1.60
N ALA A 94 10.99 10.06 -2.24
CA ALA A 94 11.92 10.99 -2.90
C ALA A 94 11.29 11.67 -4.13
N GLU A 95 10.53 10.92 -4.93
CA GLU A 95 9.85 11.49 -6.11
C GLU A 95 8.66 12.39 -5.75
N GLN A 96 7.87 12.03 -4.74
CA GLN A 96 6.78 12.89 -4.25
C GLN A 96 7.30 14.17 -3.58
N VAL A 97 8.40 14.11 -2.83
CA VAL A 97 9.07 15.30 -2.28
C VAL A 97 9.57 16.18 -3.42
N ARG A 98 10.21 15.60 -4.45
CA ARG A 98 10.73 16.34 -5.60
C ARG A 98 9.63 17.04 -6.40
N LEU A 99 8.48 16.37 -6.60
CA LEU A 99 7.31 16.96 -7.27
C LEU A 99 6.65 18.07 -6.43
N ARG A 100 6.60 17.91 -5.10
CA ARG A 100 6.15 18.98 -4.19
C ARG A 100 7.08 20.19 -4.19
N GLU A 101 8.40 19.98 -4.19
CA GLU A 101 9.37 21.08 -4.25
C GLU A 101 9.30 21.85 -5.58
N LEU A 102 9.11 21.14 -6.70
CA LEU A 102 8.89 21.76 -8.02
C LEU A 102 7.61 22.60 -8.05
N ALA A 103 6.51 22.09 -7.50
CA ALA A 103 5.24 22.82 -7.42
C ALA A 103 5.36 24.08 -6.55
N THR A 104 6.11 24.02 -5.44
CA THR A 104 6.38 25.19 -4.59
C THR A 104 7.25 26.22 -5.30
N ARG A 105 8.29 25.80 -6.03
CA ARG A 105 9.19 26.72 -6.76
C ARG A 105 8.48 27.45 -7.90
N LEU A 106 7.60 26.77 -8.63
CA LEU A 106 6.79 27.40 -9.68
C LEU A 106 5.82 28.45 -9.11
N ARG A 107 5.35 28.28 -7.87
CA ARG A 107 4.46 29.23 -7.20
C ARG A 107 5.16 30.51 -6.73
N VAL A 108 6.48 30.45 -6.47
CA VAL A 108 7.29 31.59 -6.00
C VAL A 108 7.81 32.46 -7.14
N HIS A 109 7.86 31.95 -8.38
CA HIS A 109 8.27 32.71 -9.57
C HIS A 109 7.11 33.33 -10.37
N ALA A 110 5.87 33.19 -9.89
CA ALA A 110 4.68 33.78 -10.50
C ALA A 110 4.15 35.01 -9.72
N ALA A 111 4.95 35.58 -8.81
CA ALA A 111 4.64 36.78 -8.03
C ALA A 111 5.54 37.95 -8.45
#